data_AF-A0A5B6TK39-F1
#
_entry.id   AF-A0A5B6TK39-F1
#
_cell.length_a   1.000
_cell.length_b   1.000
_cell.length_c   1.000
_cell.angle_alpha   90.00
_cell.angle_beta   90.00
_cell.angle_gamma   90.00
#
_symmetry.space_group_name_H-M   'P 1'
#
loop_
_entity.id
_entity.type
_entity.pdbx_description
1 polymer ?
#
loop_
_entity_poly.entity_id
_entity_poly.type
_entity_poly.pdbx_seq_one_letter_code
_entity_poly.pdbx_strand_id
1 'polypeptide(L)'
;MTDKHPKRPRDPNQLAKSIVDLATGEQPDKKQPSRLALKSSEGGKIGGKSRAEILSPERRQDIARKAAQTRWKNQAPAAQEKKEHQ
;
A
#
# COMPACT_ATOMS: atom_id res chain seq x y z
N MET A 1 -1.65 -3.37 -3.59
CA MET A 1 -1.78 -3.73 -2.17
C MET A 1 -1.01 -5.01 -2.01
N THR A 2 0.14 -5.00 -1.33
CA THR A 2 0.84 -6.24 -1.04
C THR A 2 0.06 -6.92 0.09
N ASP A 3 -0.83 -7.82 -0.28
CA ASP A 3 -1.41 -8.75 0.67
C ASP A 3 -0.22 -9.52 1.26
N LYS A 4 0.17 -9.12 2.47
CA LYS A 4 1.23 -9.80 3.23
C LYS A 4 0.70 -11.18 3.53
N HIS A 5 0.95 -12.12 2.61
CA HIS A 5 0.61 -13.51 2.80
C HIS A 5 1.15 -13.93 4.17
N PRO A 6 0.32 -14.51 5.04
CA PRO A 6 0.75 -14.92 6.36
C PRO A 6 1.94 -15.85 6.19
N LYS A 7 3.04 -15.55 6.89
CA LYS A 7 4.26 -16.33 6.77
C LYS A 7 4.00 -17.71 7.36
N ARG A 8 4.01 -18.72 6.49
CA ARG A 8 3.80 -20.10 6.89
C ARG A 8 4.95 -20.54 7.82
N PRO A 9 4.65 -21.31 8.88
CA PRO A 9 5.69 -21.87 9.72
C PRO A 9 6.63 -22.75 8.88
N ARG A 10 7.92 -22.72 9.22
CA ARG A 10 8.94 -23.54 8.54
C ARG A 10 8.89 -25.00 8.97
N ASP A 11 8.35 -25.27 10.16
CA ASP A 11 8.20 -26.61 10.70
C ASP A 11 7.04 -27.36 10.01
N PRO A 12 7.24 -28.60 9.53
CA PRO A 12 6.21 -29.37 8.82
C PRO A 12 4.98 -29.71 9.66
N ASN A 13 5.14 -29.99 10.96
CA ASN A 13 4.02 -30.33 11.83
C ASN A 13 3.15 -29.10 12.12
N GLN A 14 3.78 -27.96 12.38
CA GLN A 14 3.09 -26.68 12.52
C GLN A 14 2.39 -26.27 11.22
N LEU A 15 3.00 -26.56 10.06
CA LEU A 15 2.39 -26.31 8.76
C LEU A 15 1.16 -27.19 8.54
N ALA A 16 1.26 -28.49 8.79
CA ALA A 16 0.13 -29.41 8.66
C ALA A 16 -1.05 -28.98 9.53
N LYS A 17 -0.80 -28.61 10.79
CA LYS A 17 -1.82 -28.05 11.67
C LYS A 17 -2.46 -26.79 11.08
N SER A 18 -1.65 -25.83 10.62
CA SER A 18 -2.18 -24.59 10.04
C SER A 18 -3.06 -24.81 8.80
N ILE A 19 -2.77 -25.85 8.01
CA ILE A 19 -3.57 -26.21 6.84
C ILE A 19 -4.92 -26.80 7.27
N VAL A 20 -4.91 -27.68 8.29
CA VAL A 20 -6.14 -28.26 8.85
C VAL A 20 -7.02 -27.17 9.44
N ASP A 21 -6.47 -26.31 10.31
CA ASP A 21 -7.22 -25.23 10.98
C ASP A 21 -7.86 -24.24 9.97
N LEU A 22 -7.19 -24.00 8.83
CA LEU A 22 -7.73 -23.18 7.74
C LEU A 22 -8.81 -23.91 6.94
N ALA A 23 -8.63 -25.20 6.66
CA ALA A 23 -9.58 -26.01 5.89
C ALA A 23 -10.87 -26.31 6.66
N THR A 24 -10.78 -26.45 7.99
CA THR A 24 -11.93 -26.66 8.88
C THR A 24 -12.64 -25.36 9.25
N GLY A 25 -12.06 -24.21 8.93
CA GLY A 25 -12.61 -22.89 9.27
C GLY A 25 -12.48 -22.51 10.75
N GLU A 26 -11.67 -23.24 11.52
CA GLU A 26 -11.38 -22.91 12.93
C GLU A 26 -10.54 -21.64 13.07
N GLN A 27 -9.74 -21.30 12.06
CA GLN A 27 -8.98 -20.06 12.03
C GLN A 27 -9.68 -18.99 11.18
N PRO A 28 -9.95 -17.78 11.72
CA PRO A 28 -10.58 -16.71 10.94
C PRO A 28 -9.64 -16.19 9.86
N ASP A 29 -10.10 -16.21 8.60
CA ASP A 29 -9.38 -15.65 7.43
C ASP A 29 -9.07 -14.15 7.58
N LYS A 30 -9.87 -13.44 8.36
CA LYS A 30 -9.71 -11.99 8.56
C LYS A 30 -8.85 -11.74 9.78
N LYS A 31 -7.61 -11.33 9.54
CA LYS A 31 -6.75 -10.77 10.57
C LYS A 31 -7.46 -9.55 11.16
N GLN A 32 -7.87 -9.64 12.43
CA GLN A 32 -8.45 -8.49 13.14
C GLN A 32 -7.45 -7.33 13.05
N PRO A 33 -7.90 -6.12 12.67
CA PRO A 33 -7.00 -4.99 12.57
C PRO A 33 -6.36 -4.75 13.92
N SER A 34 -5.04 -4.62 13.95
CA SER A 34 -4.34 -4.32 15.20
C SER A 34 -4.78 -2.96 15.73
N ARG A 35 -4.66 -2.74 17.05
CA ARG A 35 -4.96 -1.44 17.67
C ARG A 35 -4.21 -0.27 16.99
N LEU A 36 -2.99 -0.52 16.54
CA LEU A 36 -2.19 0.41 15.74
C LEU A 36 -2.82 0.69 14.37
N ALA A 37 -3.25 -0.34 13.65
CA ALA A 37 -3.89 -0.18 12.35
C ALA A 37 -5.19 0.63 12.45
N LEU A 38 -5.98 0.40 13.51
CA LEU A 38 -7.18 1.19 13.80
C LEU A 38 -6.84 2.67 14.04
N LYS A 39 -5.90 2.94 14.95
CA LYS A 39 -5.46 4.30 15.29
C LYS A 39 -4.92 5.06 14.06
N SER A 40 -4.11 4.41 13.23
CA SER A 40 -3.59 5.00 12.00
C SER A 40 -4.68 5.29 10.97
N SER A 41 -5.69 4.42 10.87
CA SER A 41 -6.83 4.64 9.97
C SER A 41 -7.66 5.85 10.40
N GLU A 42 -7.96 5.98 11.69
CA GLU A 42 -8.70 7.12 12.25
C GLU A 42 -7.99 8.44 11.98
N GLY A 43 -6.69 8.52 12.29
CA GLY A 43 -5.87 9.70 11.98
C GLY A 43 -5.83 10.02 10.48
N GLY A 44 -5.77 9.01 9.63
CA GLY A 44 -5.79 9.16 8.17
C GLY A 44 -7.10 9.78 7.66
N LYS A 45 -8.25 9.36 8.20
CA LYS A 45 -9.58 9.91 7.83
C LYS A 45 -9.68 11.39 8.20
N ILE A 46 -9.25 11.74 9.41
CA ILE A 46 -9.27 13.13 9.91
C ILE A 46 -8.32 14.00 9.07
N GLY A 47 -7.07 13.58 8.93
CA GLY A 47 -6.07 14.36 8.19
C GLY A 47 -6.38 14.47 6.69
N GLY A 48 -6.96 13.43 6.09
CA GLY A 48 -7.39 13.46 4.69
C GLY A 48 -8.50 14.49 4.45
N LYS A 49 -9.52 14.51 5.31
CA LYS A 49 -10.61 15.49 5.24
C LYS A 49 -10.10 16.93 5.42
N SER A 50 -9.30 17.17 6.45
CA SER A 50 -8.73 18.49 6.73
C SER A 50 -7.89 19.03 5.55
N ARG A 51 -7.04 18.18 4.94
CA ARG A 51 -6.30 18.58 3.74
C ARG A 51 -7.23 18.93 2.57
N ALA A 52 -8.29 18.16 2.36
CA ALA A 52 -9.22 18.40 1.26
C ALA A 52 -9.99 19.73 1.41
N GLU A 53 -10.33 20.12 2.64
CA GLU A 53 -11.03 21.38 2.96
C GLU A 53 -10.16 22.61 2.74
N ILE A 54 -8.86 22.54 3.08
CA ILE A 54 -7.93 23.68 2.95
C ILE A 54 -7.44 23.88 1.50
N LEU A 55 -7.44 22.83 0.69
CA LEU A 55 -6.93 22.85 -0.68
C LEU A 55 -7.90 23.51 -1.67
N SER A 56 -7.48 24.64 -2.26
CA SER A 56 -8.21 25.27 -3.36
C SER A 56 -8.26 24.39 -4.62
N PRO A 57 -9.24 24.58 -5.51
CA PRO A 57 -9.34 23.82 -6.76
C PRO A 57 -8.08 23.90 -7.63
N GLU A 58 -7.49 25.08 -7.76
CA GLU A 58 -6.27 25.30 -8.54
C GLU A 58 -5.08 24.52 -7.96
N ARG A 59 -4.87 24.63 -6.64
CA ARG A 59 -3.80 23.89 -5.96
C ARG A 59 -3.98 22.38 -6.08
N ARG A 60 -5.22 21.90 -6.04
CA ARG A 60 -5.54 20.49 -6.26
C ARG A 60 -5.18 20.04 -7.68
N GLN A 61 -5.47 20.86 -8.68
CA GLN A 61 -5.10 20.59 -10.08
C GLN A 61 -3.59 20.56 -10.28
N ASP A 62 -2.85 21.50 -9.68
CA ASP A 62 -1.39 21.54 -9.77
C ASP A 62 -0.73 20.30 -9.17
N ILE A 63 -1.22 19.85 -8.00
CA ILE A 63 -0.76 18.61 -7.36
C ILE A 63 -1.03 17.40 -8.26
N ALA A 64 -2.22 17.33 -8.87
CA ALA A 64 -2.58 16.24 -9.78
C ALA A 64 -1.67 16.23 -11.03
N ARG A 65 -1.42 17.39 -11.64
CA ARG A 65 -0.53 17.53 -12.80
C ARG A 65 0.89 17.08 -12.45
N LYS A 66 1.43 17.53 -11.31
CA LYS A 66 2.76 17.13 -10.81
C LYS A 66 2.83 15.62 -10.57
N ALA A 67 1.82 15.04 -9.93
CA ALA A 67 1.76 13.60 -9.66
C ALA A 67 1.74 12.77 -10.96
N ALA A 68 0.97 13.21 -11.96
CA ALA A 68 0.94 12.57 -13.27
C ALA A 68 2.31 12.62 -13.95
N GLN A 69 2.95 13.79 -13.99
CA GLN A 69 4.30 13.94 -14.56
C GLN A 69 5.30 12.99 -13.90
N THR A 70 5.32 12.90 -12.57
CA THR A 70 6.21 11.98 -11.84
C THR A 70 5.92 10.52 -12.17
N ARG A 71 4.64 10.13 -12.21
CA ARG A 71 4.23 8.76 -12.56
C ARG A 71 4.72 8.38 -13.95
N TRP A 72 4.52 9.24 -14.95
CA TRP A 72 4.85 8.94 -16.33
C TRP A 72 6.35 9.05 -16.63
N LYS A 73 7.08 9.97 -15.97
CA LYS A 73 8.54 10.05 -16.07
C LYS A 73 9.23 8.76 -15.63
N ASN A 74 8.66 8.05 -14.65
CA ASN A 74 9.20 6.79 -14.14
C ASN A 74 8.71 5.55 -14.90
N GLN A 75 7.81 5.70 -15.89
CA GLN A 75 7.27 4.61 -16.71
C GLN A 75 7.78 4.63 -18.16
N ALA A 76 8.46 5.69 -18.59
CA ALA A 76 9.16 5.66 -19.87
C ALA A 76 10.31 4.64 -19.78
N PRO A 77 10.44 3.69 -20.73
CA PRO A 77 11.68 2.92 -20.84
C PRO A 77 12.84 3.91 -20.99
N ALA A 78 13.98 3.63 -20.35
CA ALA A 78 15.16 4.48 -20.35
C ALA A 78 15.59 4.87 -21.78
N ALA A 79 15.04 5.95 -22.29
CA ALA A 79 15.43 6.54 -23.55
C ALA A 79 16.36 7.72 -23.22
N GLN A 80 17.65 7.44 -23.42
CA GLN A 80 18.71 8.41 -23.71
C GLN A 80 19.44 9.03 -22.50
N GLU A 81 20.23 8.20 -21.81
CA GLU A 81 21.57 8.60 -21.38
C GLU A 81 22.51 8.60 -22.59
N LYS A 82 22.46 9.63 -23.42
CA LYS A 82 23.58 10.03 -24.30
C LYS A 82 23.57 11.55 -24.40
N LYS A 83 24.22 12.20 -23.44
CA LYS A 83 24.84 13.50 -23.69
C LYS A 83 26.34 13.26 -23.69
N GLU A 84 26.92 13.47 -24.85
CA GLU A 84 28.33 13.41 -25.19
C GLU A 84 29.22 13.97 -24.06
N HIS A 85 30.22 13.18 -23.66
CA HIS A 85 31.52 13.74 -23.33
C HIS A 85 32.23 14.04 -24.65
N GLN A 86 32.34 15.33 -24.97
CA GLN A 86 33.39 15.88 -25.82
C GLN A 86 34.06 16.99 -25.03
#